data_AF-A0A6I1MRA5-F1
#
_entry.id   AF-A0A6I1MRA5-F1
#
_cell.length_a   1.000
_cell.length_b   1.000
_cell.length_c   1.000
_cell.angle_alpha   90.00
_cell.angle_beta   90.00
_cell.angle_gamma   90.00
#
_symmetry.space_group_name_H-M   'P 1'
#
loop_
_entity.id
_entity.type
_entity.pdbx_description
1 polymer ?
#
loop_
_entity_poly.entity_id
_entity_poly.type
_entity_poly.pdbx_seq_one_letter_code
_entity_poly.pdbx_strand_id
1 'polypeptide(L)'
;YRVYTSVLIPLEPSMFNLQGLSQLVKVFKLIQRNYNKSLKVEGVLLTRVDARTTLTGDFKEELKDIFADKLFNVIIHQNAAIVRAQIEGKPVLYYDKRSKGAEEYMLLAKEVIKRA
;
A
#
# COMPACT_ATOMS: atom_id res chain seq x y z
N TYR A 1 3.79 12.34 22.65
CA TYR A 1 4.28 11.60 21.47
C TYR A 1 3.33 10.45 21.19
N ARG A 2 2.63 10.46 20.05
CA ARG A 2 1.72 9.37 19.66
C ARG A 2 2.56 8.17 19.22
N VAL A 3 2.51 7.09 19.98
CA VAL A 3 3.14 5.83 19.59
C VAL A 3 2.13 5.06 18.76
N TYR A 4 2.38 4.95 17.46
CA TYR A 4 1.56 4.13 16.58
C TYR A 4 1.79 2.65 16.92
N THR A 5 0.70 1.93 17.18
CA THR A 5 0.72 0.49 17.48
C THR A 5 0.82 -0.34 16.21
N SER A 6 0.42 0.22 15.06
CA SER A 6 0.51 -0.44 13.77
C SER A 6 0.78 0.52 12.59
N VAL A 7 1.23 -0.05 11.48
CA VAL A 7 1.68 0.68 10.27
C VAL A 7 1.07 0.07 9.01
N LEU A 8 0.57 0.93 8.12
CA LEU A 8 0.23 0.61 6.74
C LEU A 8 1.45 0.86 5.84
N ILE A 9 1.85 -0.13 5.04
CA ILE A 9 2.99 -0.03 4.14
C ILE A 9 2.50 0.12 2.69
N PRO A 10 2.56 1.33 2.08
CA PRO A 10 2.33 1.48 0.65
C PRO A 10 3.55 0.97 -0.13
N LEU A 11 3.31 0.22 -1.19
CA LEU A 11 4.36 -0.42 -1.97
C LEU A 11 4.06 -0.33 -3.46
N GLU A 12 5.03 0.18 -4.23
CA GLU A 12 4.94 0.30 -5.69
C GLU A 12 5.68 -0.90 -6.30
N PRO A 13 5.10 -1.64 -7.26
CA PRO A 13 5.85 -2.66 -7.99
C PRO A 13 6.92 -2.02 -8.86
N SER A 14 8.16 -2.46 -8.73
CA SER A 14 9.24 -2.07 -9.66
C SER A 14 10.14 -3.28 -9.92
N MET A 15 10.82 -3.26 -11.07
CA MET A 15 11.76 -4.31 -11.50
C MET A 15 12.85 -4.64 -10.46
N PHE A 16 13.13 -3.72 -9.53
CA PHE A 16 14.18 -3.86 -8.52
C PHE A 16 13.65 -4.13 -7.10
N ASN A 17 12.32 -4.21 -6.92
CA ASN A 17 11.71 -4.14 -5.60
C ASN A 17 11.67 -5.46 -4.82
N LEU A 18 11.88 -6.62 -5.46
CA LEU A 18 11.94 -7.89 -4.72
C LEU A 18 13.11 -7.95 -3.75
N GLN A 19 14.29 -7.48 -4.16
CA GLN A 19 15.47 -7.40 -3.31
C GLN A 19 15.30 -6.35 -2.19
N GLY A 20 14.64 -5.23 -2.52
CA GLY A 20 14.31 -4.16 -1.57
C GLY A 20 13.28 -4.56 -0.52
N LEU A 21 12.36 -5.48 -0.84
CA LEU A 21 11.34 -5.99 0.06
C LEU A 21 11.94 -6.69 1.28
N SER A 22 12.94 -7.54 1.03
CA SER A 22 13.69 -8.22 2.09
C SER A 22 14.41 -7.24 3.01
N GLN A 23 14.93 -6.13 2.47
CA GLN A 23 15.54 -5.07 3.28
C GLN A 23 14.50 -4.32 4.10
N LEU A 24 13.34 -3.98 3.53
CA LEU A 24 12.25 -3.31 4.24
C LEU A 24 11.77 -4.14 5.44
N VAL A 25 11.59 -5.46 5.26
CA VAL A 25 11.24 -6.39 6.34
C VAL A 25 12.32 -6.43 7.41
N LYS A 26 13.60 -6.40 7.04
CA LYS A 26 14.72 -6.34 8.00
C LYS A 26 14.70 -5.05 8.82
N VAL A 27 14.52 -3.90 8.17
CA VAL A 27 14.43 -2.60 8.84
C VAL A 27 13.24 -2.55 9.80
N PHE A 28 12.08 -3.05 9.36
CA PHE A 28 10.90 -3.14 10.23
C PHE A 28 11.17 -4.00 11.46
N LYS A 29 11.75 -5.19 11.29
CA LYS A 29 12.12 -6.09 12.39
C LYS A 29 13.13 -5.44 13.35
N LEU A 30 14.07 -4.65 12.85
CA LEU A 30 15.04 -3.91 13.66
C LEU A 30 14.34 -2.85 14.53
N ILE A 31 13.44 -2.06 13.92
CA ILE A 31 12.67 -1.04 14.63
C ILE A 31 11.78 -1.69 15.70
N GLN A 32 11.11 -2.79 15.35
CA GLN A 32 10.25 -3.53 16.27
C GLN A 32 11.05 -4.07 17.46
N ARG A 33 12.24 -4.64 17.25
CA ARG A 33 13.08 -5.18 18.32
C ARG A 33 13.66 -4.11 19.24
N ASN A 34 14.16 -3.01 18.66
CA ASN A 34 14.96 -2.03 19.40
C ASN A 34 14.14 -0.89 20.00
N TYR A 35 13.00 -0.53 19.39
CA TYR A 35 12.28 0.69 19.76
C TYR A 35 10.81 0.47 20.10
N ASN A 36 10.09 -0.40 19.38
CA ASN A 36 8.66 -0.61 19.62
C ASN A 36 8.25 -2.07 19.36
N LYS A 37 8.33 -2.91 20.41
CA LYS A 37 7.96 -4.33 20.34
C LYS A 37 6.48 -4.56 20.00
N SER A 38 5.63 -3.56 20.26
CA SER A 38 4.20 -3.62 19.93
C SER A 38 3.88 -3.23 18.49
N LEU A 39 4.87 -2.72 17.73
CA LEU A 39 4.69 -2.31 16.35
C LEU A 39 4.28 -3.49 15.49
N LYS A 40 3.13 -3.40 14.84
CA LYS A 40 2.63 -4.41 13.90
C LYS A 40 2.50 -3.81 12.50
N VAL A 41 2.77 -4.62 11.48
CA VAL A 41 2.28 -4.30 10.13
C VAL A 41 0.78 -4.55 10.15
N GLU A 42 -0.01 -3.49 9.96
CA GLU A 42 -1.48 -3.53 9.83
C GLU A 42 -1.87 -4.09 8.48
N GLY A 43 -1.16 -3.63 7.44
CA GLY A 43 -1.28 -4.19 6.12
C GLY A 43 -0.31 -3.58 5.11
N VAL A 44 -0.27 -4.20 3.94
CA VAL A 44 0.58 -3.82 2.81
C VAL A 44 -0.33 -3.51 1.63
N LEU A 45 -0.21 -2.30 1.09
CA LEU A 45 -1.03 -1.79 0.00
C LEU A 45 -0.19 -1.67 -1.26
N LEU A 46 -0.61 -2.35 -2.33
CA LEU A 46 -0.03 -2.12 -3.65
C LEU A 46 -0.56 -0.80 -4.23
N THR A 47 0.35 0.09 -4.62
CA THR A 47 0.04 1.43 -5.12
C THR A 47 0.77 1.74 -6.42
N ARG A 48 0.25 2.71 -7.16
CA ARG A 48 0.80 3.18 -8.45
C ARG A 48 1.02 2.06 -9.47
N VAL A 49 0.18 1.02 -9.41
CA VAL A 49 0.29 -0.13 -10.31
C VAL A 49 -0.07 0.26 -11.74
N ASP A 50 0.80 -0.07 -12.69
CA ASP A 50 0.50 0.01 -14.12
C ASP A 50 -0.16 -1.30 -14.57
N ALA A 51 -1.47 -1.23 -14.82
CA ALA A 51 -2.29 -2.38 -15.25
C ALA A 51 -1.86 -2.99 -16.60
N ARG A 52 -0.99 -2.31 -17.36
CA ARG A 52 -0.47 -2.81 -18.65
C ARG A 52 0.74 -3.72 -18.49
N THR A 53 1.31 -3.81 -17.29
CA THR A 53 2.53 -4.59 -17.04
C THR A 53 2.21 -5.93 -16.41
N THR A 54 2.83 -6.99 -16.92
CA THR A 54 2.76 -8.35 -16.36
C THR A 54 3.48 -8.46 -15.02
N LEU A 55 4.36 -7.49 -14.71
CA LEU A 55 5.12 -7.39 -13.46
C LEU A 55 4.26 -7.49 -12.20
N THR A 56 2.99 -7.12 -12.31
CA THR A 56 2.06 -7.07 -11.18
C THR A 56 1.64 -8.47 -10.71
N GLY A 57 1.63 -9.47 -11.61
CA GLY A 57 1.18 -10.83 -11.31
C GLY A 57 2.11 -11.54 -10.35
N ASP A 58 3.32 -11.85 -10.82
CA ASP A 58 4.36 -12.56 -10.07
C ASP A 58 4.68 -11.85 -8.74
N PHE A 59 4.74 -10.52 -8.77
CA PHE A 59 5.03 -9.70 -7.59
C PHE A 59 3.93 -9.77 -6.53
N LYS A 60 2.66 -9.90 -6.94
CA LYS A 60 1.54 -10.02 -6.00
C LYS A 60 1.52 -11.38 -5.34
N GLU A 61 1.88 -12.45 -6.05
CA GLU A 61 1.95 -13.80 -5.48
C GLU A 61 3.03 -13.89 -4.41
N GLU A 62 4.24 -13.39 -4.68
CA GLU A 62 5.32 -13.36 -3.68
C GLU A 62 4.96 -12.52 -2.45
N LEU A 63 4.31 -11.36 -2.66
CA LEU A 63 3.82 -10.54 -1.56
C LEU A 63 2.78 -11.26 -0.71
N LYS A 64 1.95 -12.09 -1.34
CA LYS A 64 0.95 -12.89 -0.65
C LYS A 64 1.63 -13.97 0.20
N ASP A 65 2.73 -14.55 -0.24
CA ASP A 65 3.50 -15.51 0.55
C ASP A 65 4.18 -14.85 1.77
N ILE A 66 4.68 -13.62 1.61
CA ILE A 66 5.40 -12.90 2.67
C ILE A 66 4.45 -12.28 3.70
N PHE A 67 3.36 -11.65 3.23
CA PHE A 67 2.47 -10.84 4.07
C PHE A 67 1.10 -11.47 4.31
N ALA A 68 0.76 -12.54 3.60
CA ALA A 68 -0.46 -13.33 3.80
C ALA A 68 -1.72 -12.45 3.93
N ASP A 69 -2.41 -12.55 5.05
CA ASP A 69 -3.64 -11.82 5.39
C ASP A 69 -3.43 -10.30 5.48
N LYS A 70 -2.19 -9.83 5.62
CA LYS A 70 -1.85 -8.40 5.70
C LYS A 70 -1.80 -7.72 4.34
N LEU A 71 -1.72 -8.45 3.24
CA LEU A 71 -1.80 -7.85 1.91
C LEU A 71 -3.23 -7.38 1.63
N PHE A 72 -3.41 -6.10 1.29
CA PHE A 72 -4.71 -5.60 0.85
C PHE A 72 -5.10 -6.22 -0.49
N ASN A 73 -6.39 -6.56 -0.63
CA ASN A 73 -6.92 -7.06 -1.90
C ASN A 73 -7.05 -5.92 -2.91
N VAL A 74 -7.39 -4.73 -2.42
CA VAL A 74 -7.47 -3.53 -3.22
C VAL A 74 -6.07 -3.09 -3.66
N ILE A 75 -5.97 -2.72 -4.93
CA ILE A 75 -4.77 -2.18 -5.56
C ILE A 75 -5.09 -0.76 -6.02
N ILE A 76 -4.21 0.19 -5.72
CA ILE A 76 -4.31 1.54 -6.27
C ILE A 76 -3.49 1.61 -7.55
N HIS A 77 -4.16 1.82 -8.68
CA HIS A 77 -3.49 1.93 -9.97
C HIS A 77 -2.96 3.35 -10.20
N GLN A 78 -1.99 3.46 -11.11
CA GLN A 78 -1.59 4.77 -11.59
C GLN A 78 -2.77 5.43 -12.31
N ASN A 79 -3.16 6.62 -11.85
CA ASN A 79 -4.33 7.32 -12.36
C ASN A 79 -4.05 8.82 -12.47
N ALA A 80 -4.38 9.42 -13.63
CA ALA A 80 -4.14 10.84 -13.88
C ALA A 80 -4.88 11.77 -12.90
N ALA A 81 -6.08 11.38 -12.45
CA ALA A 81 -6.83 12.16 -11.46
C ALA A 81 -6.13 12.18 -10.10
N ILE A 82 -5.51 11.07 -9.67
CA ILE A 82 -4.71 11.05 -8.43
C ILE A 82 -3.56 12.04 -8.54
N VAL A 83 -2.81 12.00 -9.66
CA VAL A 83 -1.64 12.88 -9.86
C VAL A 83 -2.05 14.35 -9.86
N ARG A 84 -3.12 14.72 -10.58
CA ARG A 84 -3.61 16.10 -10.62
C ARG A 84 -4.15 16.56 -9.26
N ALA A 85 -4.89 15.70 -8.57
CA ALA A 85 -5.39 15.98 -7.22
C ALA A 85 -4.24 16.26 -6.24
N GLN A 86 -3.14 15.50 -6.32
CA GLN A 86 -1.93 15.73 -5.52
C GLN A 86 -1.30 17.10 -5.80
N ILE A 87 -1.17 17.48 -7.07
CA ILE A 87 -0.63 18.78 -7.49
C ILE A 87 -1.49 19.93 -6.95
N GLU A 88 -2.81 19.78 -6.97
CA GLU A 88 -3.76 20.78 -6.44
C GLU A 88 -3.93 20.73 -4.91
N GLY A 89 -3.30 19.78 -4.22
CA GLY A 89 -3.44 19.61 -2.78
C GLY A 89 -4.85 19.19 -2.34
N LYS A 90 -5.61 18.52 -3.21
CA LYS A 90 -6.98 18.06 -2.92
C LYS A 90 -7.02 16.54 -2.82
N PRO A 91 -7.86 15.95 -1.94
CA PRO A 91 -8.09 14.51 -1.98
C PRO A 91 -8.77 14.13 -3.30
N VAL A 92 -8.38 12.99 -3.89
CA VAL A 92 -8.89 12.53 -5.20
C VAL A 92 -10.41 12.45 -5.26
N LEU A 93 -11.06 12.12 -4.13
CA LEU A 93 -12.52 12.06 -4.03
C LEU A 93 -13.20 13.42 -4.24
N TYR A 94 -12.55 14.52 -3.84
CA TYR A 94 -13.03 15.89 -4.04
C TYR A 94 -12.62 16.45 -5.40
N TYR A 95 -11.48 16.02 -5.92
CA TYR A 95 -10.99 16.43 -7.24
C TYR A 95 -11.82 15.81 -8.37
N ASP A 96 -11.94 14.48 -8.38
CA ASP A 96 -12.74 13.73 -9.35
C ASP A 96 -13.27 12.44 -8.70
N LYS A 97 -14.48 12.56 -8.13
CA LYS A 97 -15.20 11.47 -7.47
C LYS A 97 -15.49 10.27 -8.39
N ARG A 98 -15.56 10.48 -9.71
CA ARG A 98 -15.89 9.43 -10.69
C ARG A 98 -14.65 8.78 -11.28
N SER A 99 -13.45 9.26 -10.95
CA SER A 99 -12.21 8.64 -11.39
C SER A 99 -12.03 7.25 -10.80
N LYS A 100 -11.37 6.36 -11.56
CA LYS A 100 -10.97 5.03 -11.09
C LYS A 100 -10.16 5.11 -9.79
N GLY A 101 -9.28 6.11 -9.67
CA GLY A 101 -8.49 6.32 -8.45
C GLY A 101 -9.36 6.62 -7.23
N ALA A 102 -10.40 7.45 -7.36
CA ALA A 102 -11.34 7.71 -6.27
C ALA A 102 -12.14 6.46 -5.87
N GLU A 103 -12.55 5.66 -6.85
CA GLU A 103 -13.23 4.38 -6.61
C GLU A 103 -12.33 3.38 -5.86
N GLU A 104 -11.07 3.23 -6.29
CA GLU A 104 -10.09 2.34 -5.65
C GLU A 104 -9.80 2.76 -4.20
N TYR A 105 -9.64 4.05 -3.92
CA TYR A 105 -9.49 4.52 -2.54
C TYR A 105 -10.75 4.29 -1.69
N MET A 106 -11.94 4.36 -2.28
CA MET A 106 -13.18 4.04 -1.58
C MET A 106 -13.29 2.55 -1.25
N LEU A 107 -12.87 1.68 -2.17
CA LEU A 107 -12.79 0.24 -1.94
C LEU A 107 -11.76 -0.08 -0.85
N LEU A 108 -10.60 0.57 -0.87
CA LEU A 108 -9.59 0.43 0.16
C LEU A 108 -10.13 0.83 1.53
N ALA A 109 -10.85 1.96 1.63
CA ALA A 109 -11.46 2.40 2.87
C ALA A 109 -12.44 1.35 3.43
N LYS A 110 -13.28 0.76 2.58
CA LYS A 110 -14.17 -0.35 2.97
C LYS A 110 -13.40 -1.57 3.46
N GLU A 111 -12.30 -1.93 2.79
CA GLU A 111 -11.47 -3.06 3.20
C GLU A 111 -10.78 -2.80 4.54
N VAL A 112 -10.26 -1.60 4.78
CA VAL A 112 -9.68 -1.20 6.08
C VAL A 112 -10.73 -1.32 7.19
N ILE A 113 -11.94 -0.79 6.99
CA ILE A 113 -13.03 -0.86 7.97
C ILE A 113 -13.42 -2.32 8.27
N LYS A 114 -13.38 -3.20 7.27
CA LYS A 114 -13.70 -4.63 7.46
C LYS A 114 -12.63 -5.39 8.25
N ARG A 115 -11.38 -4.92 8.24
CA ARG A 115 -10.24 -5.53 8.94
C ARG A 115 -10.07 -4.99 10.37
N ALA A 116 -10.62 -3.81 10.66
CA ALA A 116 -10.62 -3.16 11.98
C ALA A 116 -11.63 -3.81 12.94
#